data_AF-A0AAZ1Y5R0-F1
#
_entry.id   AF-A0AAZ1Y5R0-F1
#
_cell.length_a   1.000
_cell.length_b   1.000
_cell.length_c   1.000
_cell.angle_alpha   90.00
_cell.angle_beta   90.00
_cell.angle_gamma   90.00
#
_symmetry.space_group_name_H-M   'P 1'
#
loop_
_entity.id
_entity.type
_entity.pdbx_description
1 polymer ?
#
loop_
_entity_poly.entity_id
_entity_poly.type
_entity_poly.pdbx_seq_one_letter_code
_entity_poly.pdbx_strand_id
1 'polypeptide(L)'
;MSSAAEDDDAGALETVKSVTLTQDSDGSIILHCPPSVSDTQAETFEVTMTPTADELSEDSVTQIQILQEDEDSLSANQKTEVSPVSQAWFTTKEDKDTLTNKGHKWKQGMWSKEEIDILMRNIDQYVKGRGIEDPAEIIFEMSKEERKDFYRSVALGLNRPLFAVYRRVLRMYDNRNHVGKYTPEEIEKLKALREKHGNDWATIGAALGRSASSVKDRCRLMKDTCNTGKWSEDEERRLAEVVYEMAGVSPGSAVTGGVSWATVADRVRTRSEKQCRSKWLNYLNWKHSGGTEWTKEDDLNLVRRISELDVEDENEIKWEDLAGGWSSVRSPQWLRSKWWSIKRQVANHKDIPFSGMDTHTHTHTHTHTHTHTN
;
A
#
# COMPACT_ATOMS: atom_id res chain seq x y z
N MET A 1 75.01 11.38 7.90
CA MET A 1 73.93 11.95 7.07
C MET A 1 73.38 10.78 6.28
N SER A 2 72.53 9.96 6.90
CA SER A 2 71.09 10.12 7.14
C SER A 2 70.27 10.01 5.86
N SER A 3 69.69 8.82 5.72
CA SER A 3 68.54 8.47 4.91
C SER A 3 67.31 9.28 5.30
N ALA A 4 66.47 9.59 4.32
CA ALA A 4 65.04 9.84 4.52
C ALA A 4 64.31 9.12 3.39
N ALA A 5 63.50 8.14 3.79
CA ALA A 5 62.50 7.45 2.99
C ALA A 5 61.21 8.26 3.07
N GLU A 6 60.47 8.34 1.97
CA GLU A 6 59.04 8.64 1.98
C GLU A 6 58.34 7.49 1.26
N ASP A 7 57.53 6.78 2.05
CA ASP A 7 56.68 5.65 1.68
C ASP A 7 55.42 6.16 0.96
N ASP A 8 55.13 5.64 -0.24
CA ASP A 8 53.80 5.72 -0.87
C ASP A 8 53.07 4.41 -0.55
N ASP A 9 52.15 4.46 0.41
CA ASP A 9 51.28 3.37 0.83
C ASP A 9 50.12 3.18 -0.17
N ALA A 10 50.22 2.14 -0.99
CA ALA A 10 49.13 1.69 -1.86
C ALA A 10 48.13 0.85 -1.05
N GLY A 11 47.17 1.52 -0.42
CA GLY A 11 46.07 0.90 0.31
C GLY A 11 45.22 -0.02 -0.60
N ALA A 12 45.06 -1.27 -0.16
CA ALA A 12 44.22 -2.27 -0.80
C ALA A 12 42.73 -1.87 -0.80
N LEU A 13 42.10 -1.88 -1.99
CA LEU A 13 40.65 -1.76 -2.14
C LEU A 13 39.95 -3.01 -1.56
N GLU A 14 39.33 -2.87 -0.39
CA GLU A 14 38.40 -3.87 0.14
C GLU A 14 37.14 -3.96 -0.73
N THR A 15 36.83 -5.19 -1.15
CA THR A 15 35.61 -5.56 -1.86
C THR A 15 34.35 -5.20 -1.07
N VAL A 16 33.64 -4.15 -1.51
CA VAL A 16 32.33 -3.76 -0.96
C VAL A 16 31.28 -4.81 -1.35
N LYS A 17 30.72 -5.52 -0.37
CA LYS A 17 29.61 -6.46 -0.58
C LYS A 17 28.32 -5.67 -0.84
N SER A 18 27.74 -5.84 -2.02
CA SER A 18 26.49 -5.19 -2.43
C SER A 18 25.27 -5.80 -1.73
N VAL A 19 24.42 -4.96 -1.14
CA VAL A 19 23.13 -5.32 -0.56
C VAL A 19 22.05 -5.35 -1.65
N THR A 20 21.22 -6.40 -1.67
CA THR A 20 20.16 -6.57 -2.70
C THR A 20 18.78 -6.33 -2.09
N LEU A 21 17.99 -5.43 -2.70
CA LEU A 21 16.58 -5.19 -2.36
C LEU A 21 15.67 -6.07 -3.21
N THR A 22 14.73 -6.76 -2.57
CA THR A 22 13.65 -7.49 -3.27
C THR A 22 12.27 -7.05 -2.79
N GLN A 23 11.28 -7.06 -3.68
CA GLN A 23 9.88 -6.76 -3.34
C GLN A 23 9.09 -8.07 -3.27
N ASP A 24 8.39 -8.29 -2.16
CA ASP A 24 7.56 -9.47 -1.96
C ASP A 24 6.19 -9.33 -2.67
N SER A 25 5.48 -10.45 -2.77
CA SER A 25 4.17 -10.60 -3.41
C SER A 25 3.04 -9.75 -2.79
N ASP A 26 3.24 -9.25 -1.56
CA ASP A 26 2.35 -8.32 -0.86
C ASP A 26 2.76 -6.83 -1.02
N GLY A 27 3.85 -6.55 -1.75
CA GLY A 27 4.38 -5.22 -2.01
C GLY A 27 5.37 -4.69 -0.98
N SER A 28 5.75 -5.47 0.04
CA SER A 28 6.76 -5.11 1.04
C SER A 28 8.17 -5.19 0.48
N ILE A 29 9.08 -4.34 0.95
CA ILE A 29 10.51 -4.32 0.55
C ILE A 29 11.31 -5.09 1.59
N ILE A 30 12.09 -6.09 1.15
CA ILE A 30 12.97 -6.91 1.98
C ILE A 30 14.43 -6.58 1.66
N LEU A 31 15.21 -6.34 2.71
CA LEU A 31 16.65 -6.07 2.68
C LEU A 31 17.39 -7.36 3.07
N HIS A 32 18.17 -7.92 2.15
CA HIS A 32 18.96 -9.13 2.41
C HIS A 32 20.40 -8.75 2.78
N CYS A 33 20.83 -9.14 3.99
CA CYS A 33 22.23 -9.02 4.41
C CYS A 33 22.89 -10.41 4.45
N PRO A 34 24.08 -10.62 3.88
CA PRO A 34 24.73 -11.93 3.86
C PRO A 34 25.27 -12.31 5.26
N PRO A 35 25.25 -13.60 5.64
CA PRO A 35 25.65 -14.02 6.99
C PRO A 35 27.17 -13.99 7.16
N SER A 36 27.66 -13.29 8.19
CA SER A 36 29.04 -13.44 8.67
C SER A 36 29.09 -14.43 9.83
N VAL A 37 29.88 -15.49 9.62
CA VAL A 37 30.29 -16.51 10.59
C VAL A 37 31.16 -15.93 11.69
N SER A 38 30.70 -16.01 12.95
CA SER A 38 31.43 -16.54 14.13
C SER A 38 30.77 -16.05 15.44
N ASP A 39 30.35 -17.00 16.28
CA ASP A 39 29.80 -16.80 17.64
C ASP A 39 30.77 -16.11 18.60
N THR A 40 30.29 -15.13 19.40
CA THR A 40 30.15 -15.20 20.88
C THR A 40 29.74 -13.84 21.47
N GLN A 41 28.85 -13.89 22.47
CA GLN A 41 28.21 -12.80 23.25
C GLN A 41 27.11 -11.98 22.56
N ALA A 42 25.87 -12.23 23.01
CA ALA A 42 24.67 -11.52 22.63
C ALA A 42 24.55 -10.23 23.45
N GLU A 43 24.88 -9.10 22.82
CA GLU A 43 24.28 -7.80 23.12
C GLU A 43 23.41 -7.41 21.92
N THR A 44 22.14 -7.16 22.17
CA THR A 44 21.17 -6.67 21.19
C THR A 44 21.49 -5.21 20.85
N PHE A 45 22.20 -5.01 19.75
CA PHE A 45 22.44 -3.68 19.18
C PHE A 45 21.33 -3.34 18.18
N GLU A 46 20.47 -2.38 18.54
CA GLU A 46 19.48 -1.82 17.63
C GLU A 46 20.16 -0.78 16.72
N VAL A 47 20.39 -1.14 15.46
CA VAL A 47 21.02 -0.28 14.46
C VAL A 47 19.94 0.52 13.73
N THR A 48 19.85 1.81 14.03
CA THR A 48 18.98 2.75 13.29
C THR A 48 19.73 3.35 12.11
N MET A 49 19.31 3.03 10.88
CA MET A 49 19.77 3.70 9.66
C MET A 49 18.68 4.67 9.17
N THR A 50 19.00 5.96 9.10
CA THR A 50 18.13 6.99 8.50
C THR A 50 18.71 7.48 7.17
N PRO A 51 17.89 7.74 6.14
CA PRO A 51 18.38 8.34 4.90
C PRO A 51 18.44 9.87 5.06
N THR A 52 19.63 10.42 4.81
CA THR A 52 19.88 11.85 4.66
C THR A 52 19.54 12.28 3.22
N ALA A 53 18.74 13.33 3.11
CA ALA A 53 18.78 14.32 2.03
C ALA A 53 19.03 15.63 2.81
N ASP A 54 20.13 16.34 2.63
CA ASP A 54 20.60 16.88 1.37
C ASP A 54 22.12 17.09 1.31
N GLU A 55 22.57 17.17 0.05
CA GLU A 55 23.87 17.55 -0.52
C GLU A 55 25.08 16.67 -0.20
N LEU A 56 25.57 15.94 -1.21
CA LEU A 56 26.98 15.95 -1.62
C LEU A 56 27.16 15.22 -2.97
N SER A 57 27.94 15.86 -3.84
CA SER A 57 28.64 15.27 -4.97
C SER A 57 29.49 14.07 -4.54
N GLU A 58 29.81 13.22 -5.52
CA GLU A 58 30.65 12.03 -5.40
C GLU A 58 31.97 12.33 -4.63
N ASP A 59 32.35 11.42 -3.71
CA ASP A 59 33.57 11.39 -2.86
C ASP A 59 33.57 12.06 -1.46
N SER A 60 32.71 11.63 -0.54
CA SER A 60 33.05 11.72 0.90
C SER A 60 32.65 10.48 1.71
N VAL A 61 33.62 9.96 2.46
CA VAL A 61 33.48 8.88 3.45
C VAL A 61 33.02 9.51 4.76
N THR A 62 31.80 9.20 5.22
CA THR A 62 31.27 9.70 6.50
C THR A 62 31.66 8.79 7.66
N GLN A 63 32.41 9.35 8.61
CA GLN A 63 32.84 8.71 9.85
C GLN A 63 31.72 8.84 10.91
N ILE A 64 31.30 7.72 11.49
CA ILE A 64 30.16 7.62 12.43
C ILE A 64 30.64 7.91 13.85
N GLN A 65 30.00 8.85 14.55
CA GLN A 65 30.13 9.04 16.01
C GLN A 65 28.83 8.62 16.70
N ILE A 66 28.95 7.66 17.62
CA ILE A 66 27.83 7.05 18.36
C ILE A 66 27.54 7.91 19.59
N LEU A 67 26.31 8.41 19.71
CA LEU A 67 25.80 8.99 20.95
C LEU A 67 24.72 8.04 21.51
N GLN A 68 24.95 7.55 22.72
CA GLN A 68 23.97 6.83 23.54
C GLN A 68 23.05 7.86 24.22
N GLU A 69 21.73 7.68 24.16
CA GLU A 69 20.79 8.43 25.00
C GLU A 69 19.87 7.47 25.77
N ASP A 70 19.77 7.77 27.07
CA ASP A 70 19.17 6.96 28.14
C ASP A 70 17.64 6.89 28.10
N GLU A 71 17.12 5.73 28.49
CA GLU A 71 15.71 5.33 28.44
C GLU A 71 14.85 5.86 29.62
N ASP A 72 15.09 7.06 30.14
CA ASP A 72 14.40 7.54 31.34
C ASP A 72 13.91 8.99 31.26
N SER A 73 12.72 9.20 30.66
CA SER A 73 11.83 10.30 31.07
C SER A 73 10.41 10.18 30.49
N LEU A 74 9.55 9.33 31.05
CA LEU A 74 8.09 9.45 30.89
C LEU A 74 7.37 9.20 32.22
N SER A 75 6.51 10.14 32.63
CA SER A 75 5.79 10.09 33.91
C SER A 75 4.68 9.02 33.91
N ALA A 76 4.44 8.43 35.07
CA ALA A 76 3.71 7.19 35.29
C ALA A 76 2.18 7.19 34.97
N ASN A 77 1.63 8.23 34.33
CA ASN A 77 0.18 8.40 34.17
C ASN A 77 -0.34 8.33 32.72
N GLN A 78 0.50 7.96 31.73
CA GLN A 78 0.10 7.82 30.31
C GLN A 78 0.22 6.38 29.75
N LYS A 79 0.41 5.38 30.60
CA LYS A 79 0.68 3.99 30.16
C LYS A 79 -0.52 3.24 29.56
N THR A 80 -1.70 3.84 29.43
CA THR A 80 -2.94 3.09 29.18
C THR A 80 -3.51 3.10 27.76
N GLU A 81 -2.93 3.81 26.77
CA GLU A 81 -3.58 3.90 25.43
C GLU A 81 -2.67 3.88 24.20
N VAL A 82 -1.37 3.58 24.34
CA VAL A 82 -0.50 3.51 23.15
C VAL A 82 -0.51 2.09 22.58
N SER A 83 -1.05 1.92 21.37
CA SER A 83 -0.98 0.64 20.66
C SER A 83 0.48 0.24 20.48
N PRO A 84 0.89 -1.00 20.82
CA PRO A 84 2.25 -1.49 20.56
C PRO A 84 2.65 -1.40 19.08
N VAL A 85 1.67 -1.33 18.19
CA VAL A 85 1.84 -1.26 16.74
C VAL A 85 2.28 0.13 16.26
N SER A 86 1.99 1.21 16.99
CA SER A 86 2.28 2.59 16.58
C SER A 86 3.56 3.18 17.20
N GLN A 87 4.33 2.36 17.92
CA GLN A 87 5.56 2.79 18.62
C GLN A 87 6.76 2.99 17.67
N ALA A 88 6.90 2.10 16.69
CA ALA A 88 8.02 2.10 15.76
C ALA A 88 7.66 2.78 14.42
N TRP A 89 8.61 3.54 13.87
CA TRP A 89 8.51 4.10 12.52
C TRP A 89 8.48 3.02 11.46
N PHE A 90 9.31 2.00 11.63
CA PHE A 90 9.36 0.83 10.77
C PHE A 90 9.14 -0.40 11.63
N THR A 91 8.29 -1.31 11.17
CA THR A 91 8.08 -2.61 11.82
C THR A 91 8.78 -3.64 10.96
N THR A 92 9.80 -4.32 11.49
CA THR A 92 10.48 -5.39 10.76
C THR A 92 9.55 -6.60 10.60
N LYS A 93 9.92 -7.55 9.73
CA LYS A 93 9.17 -8.81 9.59
C LYS A 93 9.18 -9.60 10.91
N GLU A 94 10.29 -9.56 11.65
CA GLU A 94 10.42 -10.22 12.96
C GLU A 94 9.55 -9.56 14.03
N ASP A 95 9.49 -8.22 14.06
CA ASP A 95 8.59 -7.49 14.97
C ASP A 95 7.13 -7.76 14.65
N LYS A 96 6.83 -7.81 13.34
CA LYS A 96 5.51 -8.14 12.80
C LYS A 96 5.08 -9.53 13.31
N ASP A 97 5.91 -10.55 13.09
CA ASP A 97 5.64 -11.92 13.51
C ASP A 97 5.54 -12.02 15.05
N THR A 98 6.40 -11.30 15.78
CA THR A 98 6.38 -11.26 17.26
C THR A 98 5.10 -10.64 17.80
N LEU A 99 4.66 -9.52 17.25
CA LEU A 99 3.42 -8.85 17.65
C LEU A 99 2.19 -9.71 17.29
N THR A 100 2.21 -10.39 16.14
CA THR A 100 1.15 -11.35 15.75
C THR A 100 1.09 -12.53 16.71
N ASN A 101 2.24 -13.10 17.07
CA ASN A 101 2.34 -14.20 18.02
C ASN A 101 1.86 -13.79 19.43
N LYS A 102 1.99 -12.51 19.78
CA LYS A 102 1.42 -11.92 21.01
C LYS A 102 -0.07 -11.58 20.90
N GLY A 103 -0.72 -11.89 19.77
CA GLY A 103 -2.15 -11.67 19.56
C GLY A 103 -2.53 -10.25 19.12
N HIS A 104 -1.55 -9.39 18.83
CA HIS A 104 -1.85 -8.06 18.29
C HIS A 104 -2.30 -8.18 16.83
N LYS A 105 -3.49 -7.68 16.55
CA LYS A 105 -3.96 -7.44 15.18
C LYS A 105 -3.51 -6.03 14.78
N TRP A 106 -3.11 -5.80 13.54
CA TRP A 106 -2.99 -4.44 12.97
C TRP A 106 -3.96 -4.29 11.82
N LYS A 107 -4.42 -3.06 11.58
CA LYS A 107 -5.21 -2.74 10.38
C LYS A 107 -4.26 -2.39 9.23
N GLN A 108 -4.50 -3.00 8.08
CA GLN A 108 -3.77 -2.73 6.83
C GLN A 108 -4.76 -2.42 5.71
N GLY A 109 -4.31 -1.68 4.70
CA GLY A 109 -5.13 -1.37 3.54
C GLY A 109 -5.96 -0.10 3.73
N MET A 110 -7.23 -0.13 3.30
CA MET A 110 -8.11 1.05 3.30
C MET A 110 -8.31 1.58 4.72
N TRP A 111 -8.33 2.89 4.87
CA TRP A 111 -8.67 3.53 6.15
C TRP A 111 -10.17 3.54 6.34
N SER A 112 -10.65 3.06 7.48
CA SER A 112 -12.06 3.14 7.86
C SER A 112 -12.44 4.59 8.18
N LYS A 113 -13.75 4.89 8.22
CA LYS A 113 -14.23 6.23 8.57
C LYS A 113 -13.85 6.57 10.01
N GLU A 114 -13.96 5.60 10.90
CA GLU A 114 -13.63 5.68 12.32
C GLU A 114 -12.14 5.98 12.52
N GLU A 115 -11.26 5.31 11.76
CA GLU A 115 -9.82 5.59 11.79
C GLU A 115 -9.50 7.01 11.31
N ILE A 116 -10.20 7.50 10.28
CA ILE A 116 -10.03 8.86 9.77
C ILE A 116 -10.52 9.87 10.81
N ASP A 117 -11.66 9.62 11.44
CA ASP A 117 -12.24 10.51 12.46
C ASP A 117 -11.36 10.57 13.72
N ILE A 118 -10.75 9.45 14.12
CA ILE A 118 -9.75 9.41 15.19
C ILE A 118 -8.54 10.25 14.81
N LEU A 119 -7.98 10.03 13.62
CA LEU A 119 -6.81 10.75 13.16
C LEU A 119 -7.05 12.27 13.09
N MET A 120 -8.19 12.70 12.53
CA MET A 120 -8.56 14.11 12.46
C MET A 120 -8.70 14.73 13.85
N ARG A 121 -9.41 14.05 14.76
CA ARG A 121 -9.60 14.53 16.13
C ARG A 121 -8.27 14.70 16.87
N ASN A 122 -7.36 13.75 16.73
CA ASN A 122 -6.06 13.82 17.40
C ASN A 122 -5.21 14.98 16.83
N ILE A 123 -5.25 15.21 15.51
CA ILE A 123 -4.57 16.35 14.88
C ILE A 123 -5.14 17.66 15.41
N ASP A 124 -6.48 17.81 15.43
CA ASP A 124 -7.15 19.02 15.93
C ASP A 124 -6.80 19.30 17.40
N GLN A 125 -6.76 18.27 18.24
CA GLN A 125 -6.36 18.40 19.64
C GLN A 125 -4.91 18.85 19.78
N TYR A 126 -3.99 18.25 19.01
CA TYR A 126 -2.58 18.59 19.04
C TYR A 126 -2.33 20.06 18.62
N VAL A 127 -2.99 20.49 17.55
CA VAL A 127 -2.89 21.83 16.97
C VAL A 127 -3.43 22.89 17.95
N LYS A 128 -4.63 22.64 18.53
CA LYS A 128 -5.22 23.50 19.56
C LYS A 128 -4.37 23.61 20.82
N GLY A 129 -3.75 22.51 21.26
CA GLY A 129 -2.89 22.49 22.44
C GLY A 129 -1.62 23.33 22.29
N ARG A 130 -1.19 23.60 21.05
CA ARG A 130 0.01 24.38 20.73
C ARG A 130 -0.29 25.77 20.17
N GLY A 131 -1.56 26.14 20.03
CA GLY A 131 -1.97 27.43 19.49
C GLY A 131 -1.64 27.62 18.00
N ILE A 132 -1.56 26.51 17.25
CA ILE A 132 -1.35 26.52 15.80
C ILE A 132 -2.73 26.58 15.14
N GLU A 133 -2.88 27.31 14.02
CA GLU A 133 -4.16 27.40 13.31
C GLU A 133 -4.25 26.39 12.16
N ASP A 134 -3.20 26.29 11.34
CA ASP A 134 -3.15 25.36 10.21
C ASP A 134 -2.26 24.14 10.52
N PRO A 135 -2.81 22.90 10.53
CA PRO A 135 -2.01 21.70 10.67
C PRO A 135 -0.94 21.55 9.58
N ALA A 136 -1.09 22.18 8.41
CA ALA A 136 -0.12 22.15 7.34
C ALA A 136 1.25 22.74 7.74
N GLU A 137 1.27 23.73 8.64
CA GLU A 137 2.51 24.31 9.19
C GLU A 137 3.36 23.21 9.86
N ILE A 138 2.72 22.35 10.66
CA ILE A 138 3.40 21.22 11.34
C ILE A 138 3.88 20.16 10.34
N ILE A 139 3.08 19.91 9.30
CA ILE A 139 3.28 18.78 8.39
C ILE A 139 4.35 19.10 7.33
N PHE A 140 4.41 20.35 6.85
CA PHE A 140 5.25 20.73 5.72
C PHE A 140 6.34 21.76 6.04
N GLU A 141 6.18 22.57 7.09
CA GLU A 141 7.10 23.68 7.38
C GLU A 141 8.01 23.38 8.58
N MET A 142 7.48 22.78 9.64
CA MET A 142 8.26 22.44 10.84
C MET A 142 9.36 21.41 10.55
N SER A 143 10.51 21.56 11.22
CA SER A 143 11.63 20.61 11.14
C SER A 143 11.26 19.23 11.71
N LYS A 144 12.08 18.22 11.42
CA LYS A 144 11.86 16.85 11.92
C LYS A 144 11.86 16.80 13.44
N GLU A 145 12.73 17.59 14.06
CA GLU A 145 12.94 17.66 15.51
C GLU A 145 11.74 18.32 16.20
N GLU A 146 11.21 19.39 15.62
CA GLU A 146 10.06 20.11 16.17
C GLU A 146 8.74 19.32 16.07
N ARG A 147 8.64 18.39 15.09
CA ARG A 147 7.49 17.49 14.93
C ARG A 147 7.72 16.07 15.44
N LYS A 148 8.75 15.83 16.26
CA LYS A 148 9.16 14.48 16.70
C LYS A 148 8.07 13.69 17.43
N ASP A 149 7.21 14.38 18.18
CA ASP A 149 6.11 13.79 18.95
C ASP A 149 4.78 13.83 18.19
N PHE A 150 4.66 14.69 17.17
CA PHE A 150 3.42 14.90 16.42
C PHE A 150 2.81 13.59 15.91
N TYR A 151 3.58 12.81 15.14
CA TYR A 151 3.05 11.57 14.54
C TYR A 151 2.68 10.53 15.59
N ARG A 152 3.41 10.47 16.72
CA ARG A 152 3.10 9.53 17.82
C ARG A 152 1.83 9.94 18.54
N SER A 153 1.65 11.23 18.79
CA SER A 153 0.44 11.78 19.40
C SER A 153 -0.79 11.56 18.52
N VAL A 154 -0.69 11.79 17.20
CA VAL A 154 -1.84 11.60 16.32
C VAL A 154 -2.15 10.13 16.01
N ALA A 155 -1.20 9.23 16.28
CA ALA A 155 -1.38 7.79 16.16
C ALA A 155 -2.08 7.14 17.37
N LEU A 156 -2.37 7.88 18.44
CA LEU A 156 -3.06 7.35 19.63
C LEU A 156 -4.46 6.81 19.26
N GLY A 157 -4.79 5.63 19.78
CA GLY A 157 -6.03 4.93 19.44
C GLY A 157 -6.09 4.33 18.02
N LEU A 158 -5.05 4.50 17.20
CA LEU A 158 -4.95 3.85 15.90
C LEU A 158 -4.18 2.53 16.00
N ASN A 159 -4.68 1.54 15.26
CA ASN A 159 -4.04 0.24 15.19
C ASN A 159 -3.24 0.08 13.89
N ARG A 160 -2.42 1.09 13.57
CA ARG A 160 -1.60 1.16 12.36
C ARG A 160 -0.17 1.57 12.68
N PRO A 161 0.83 1.07 11.92
CA PRO A 161 2.19 1.53 12.05
C PRO A 161 2.33 3.03 11.83
N LEU A 162 3.30 3.65 12.51
CA LEU A 162 3.49 5.10 12.50
C LEU A 162 3.74 5.66 11.09
N PHE A 163 4.47 4.91 10.25
CA PHE A 163 4.71 5.31 8.87
C PHE A 163 3.45 5.28 7.99
N ALA A 164 2.47 4.43 8.31
CA ALA A 164 1.18 4.44 7.63
C ALA A 164 0.36 5.69 8.00
N VAL A 165 0.41 6.09 9.28
CA VAL A 165 -0.18 7.34 9.79
C VAL A 165 0.48 8.54 9.10
N TYR A 166 1.80 8.62 9.11
CA TYR A 166 2.59 9.65 8.41
C TYR A 166 2.16 9.83 6.94
N ARG A 167 2.14 8.73 6.17
CA ARG A 167 1.72 8.76 4.76
C ARG A 167 0.27 9.17 4.58
N ARG A 168 -0.61 8.84 5.52
CA ARG A 168 -2.02 9.24 5.49
C ARG A 168 -2.16 10.73 5.73
N VAL A 169 -1.52 11.26 6.77
CA VAL A 169 -1.53 12.68 7.12
C VAL A 169 -1.00 13.52 5.96
N LEU A 170 0.16 13.17 5.40
CA LEU A 170 0.70 13.87 4.23
C LEU A 170 -0.32 13.98 3.09
N ARG A 171 -1.00 12.89 2.74
CA ARG A 171 -1.99 12.89 1.65
C ARG A 171 -3.27 13.65 1.96
N MET A 172 -3.60 13.84 3.24
CA MET A 172 -4.80 14.58 3.66
C MET A 172 -4.59 16.09 3.57
N TYR A 173 -3.36 16.57 3.82
CA TYR A 173 -3.05 18.00 3.87
C TYR A 173 -2.23 18.50 2.67
N ASP A 174 -1.71 17.61 1.83
CA ASP A 174 -1.03 18.03 0.59
C ASP A 174 -2.05 18.52 -0.45
N ASN A 175 -2.20 19.84 -0.54
CA ASN A 175 -3.09 20.49 -1.52
C ASN A 175 -2.76 20.10 -2.98
N ARG A 176 -1.50 19.73 -3.27
CA ARG A 176 -1.04 19.29 -4.61
C ARG A 176 -1.42 17.84 -4.91
N ASN A 177 -1.97 17.11 -3.95
CA ASN A 177 -2.48 15.75 -4.14
C ASN A 177 -3.87 15.74 -4.81
N HIS A 178 -4.61 16.85 -4.77
CA HIS A 178 -6.01 16.94 -5.23
C HIS A 178 -6.21 17.64 -6.59
N VAL A 179 -5.14 17.75 -7.40
CA VAL A 179 -5.16 18.44 -8.72
C VAL A 179 -5.99 17.68 -9.77
N GLY A 180 -6.29 16.40 -9.55
CA GLY A 180 -7.13 15.60 -10.44
C GLY A 180 -6.37 14.91 -11.57
N LYS A 181 -7.04 14.65 -12.70
CA LYS A 181 -6.46 13.89 -13.83
C LYS A 181 -5.36 14.69 -14.52
N TYR A 182 -4.33 14.00 -15.03
CA TYR A 182 -3.31 14.62 -15.87
C TYR A 182 -3.90 14.98 -17.24
N THR A 183 -3.71 16.21 -17.68
CA THR A 183 -4.03 16.63 -19.04
C THR A 183 -2.96 16.13 -20.02
N PRO A 184 -3.27 16.06 -21.33
CA PRO A 184 -2.28 15.74 -22.37
C PRO A 184 -1.05 16.66 -22.33
N GLU A 185 -1.24 17.95 -22.02
CA GLU A 185 -0.17 18.94 -21.95
C GLU A 185 0.73 18.70 -20.73
N GLU A 186 0.14 18.36 -19.57
CA GLU A 186 0.89 17.97 -18.38
C GLU A 186 1.69 16.68 -18.61
N ILE A 187 1.15 15.74 -19.39
CA ILE A 187 1.82 14.50 -19.77
C ILE A 187 3.03 14.79 -20.65
N GLU A 188 2.90 15.69 -21.62
CA GLU A 188 4.00 16.07 -22.51
C GLU A 188 5.11 16.80 -21.72
N LYS A 189 4.70 17.75 -20.86
CA LYS A 189 5.62 18.46 -19.97
C LYS A 189 6.34 17.49 -19.02
N LEU A 190 5.63 16.47 -18.50
CA LEU A 190 6.22 15.42 -17.68
C LEU A 190 7.28 14.62 -18.44
N LYS A 191 7.03 14.25 -19.70
CA LYS A 191 8.02 13.54 -20.54
C LYS A 191 9.29 14.37 -20.72
N ALA A 192 9.14 15.64 -21.12
CA ALA A 192 10.27 16.55 -21.31
C ALA A 192 11.07 16.79 -20.01
N LEU A 193 10.37 16.98 -18.88
CA LEU A 193 11.03 17.18 -17.58
C LEU A 193 11.75 15.91 -17.11
N ARG A 194 11.21 14.73 -17.36
CA ARG A 194 11.87 13.45 -17.05
C ARG A 194 13.13 13.23 -17.88
N GLU A 195 13.11 13.59 -19.16
CA GLU A 195 14.30 13.52 -20.02
C GLU A 195 15.41 14.44 -19.50
N LYS A 196 15.04 15.62 -18.98
CA LYS A 196 15.99 16.60 -18.45
C LYS A 196 16.50 16.29 -17.02
N HIS A 197 15.62 15.88 -16.12
CA HIS A 197 15.90 15.76 -14.68
C HIS A 197 15.92 14.31 -14.17
N GLY A 198 15.73 13.32 -15.05
CA GLY A 198 15.72 11.91 -14.69
C GLY A 198 14.56 11.57 -13.74
N ASN A 199 14.89 10.95 -12.60
CA ASN A 199 13.93 10.51 -11.59
C ASN A 199 13.81 11.48 -10.40
N ASP A 200 14.22 12.75 -10.56
CA ASP A 200 14.03 13.79 -9.56
C ASP A 200 12.56 14.24 -9.51
N TRP A 201 11.74 13.43 -8.85
CA TRP A 201 10.30 13.66 -8.74
C TRP A 201 9.94 14.92 -7.96
N ALA A 202 10.82 15.40 -7.08
CA ALA A 202 10.59 16.62 -6.31
C ALA A 202 10.62 17.84 -7.25
N THR A 203 11.70 17.98 -8.04
CA THR A 203 11.84 19.06 -9.02
C THR A 203 10.75 18.98 -10.10
N ILE A 204 10.48 17.79 -10.63
CA ILE A 204 9.44 17.60 -11.66
C ILE A 204 8.06 17.93 -11.09
N GLY A 205 7.76 17.50 -9.86
CA GLY A 205 6.51 17.81 -9.16
C GLY A 205 6.29 19.30 -8.96
N ALA A 206 7.32 20.01 -8.46
CA ALA A 206 7.27 21.46 -8.31
C ALA A 206 6.98 22.16 -9.64
N ALA A 207 7.65 21.76 -10.73
CA ALA A 207 7.45 22.34 -12.06
C ALA A 207 6.07 22.04 -12.69
N LEU A 208 5.43 20.92 -12.30
CA LEU A 208 4.07 20.55 -12.73
C LEU A 208 2.98 21.06 -11.78
N GLY A 209 3.33 21.63 -10.63
CA GLY A 209 2.35 21.99 -9.59
C GLY A 209 1.66 20.77 -8.97
N ARG A 210 2.30 19.59 -8.99
CA ARG A 210 1.77 18.32 -8.49
C ARG A 210 2.70 17.70 -7.47
N SER A 211 2.18 16.83 -6.61
CA SER A 211 3.01 16.13 -5.64
C SER A 211 4.02 15.19 -6.32
N ALA A 212 5.24 15.10 -5.78
CA ALA A 212 6.30 14.22 -6.30
C ALA A 212 5.83 12.75 -6.41
N SER A 213 5.02 12.31 -5.44
CA SER A 213 4.42 10.96 -5.46
C SER A 213 3.48 10.76 -6.66
N SER A 214 2.62 11.75 -6.96
CA SER A 214 1.72 11.70 -8.11
C SER A 214 2.49 11.62 -9.43
N VAL A 215 3.57 12.39 -9.55
CA VAL A 215 4.45 12.40 -10.73
C VAL A 215 5.14 11.06 -10.93
N LYS A 216 5.78 10.52 -9.87
CA LYS A 216 6.42 9.21 -9.89
C LYS A 216 5.45 8.11 -10.33
N ASP A 217 4.26 8.08 -9.74
CA ASP A 217 3.23 7.10 -10.08
C ASP A 217 2.74 7.27 -11.52
N ARG A 218 2.56 8.51 -11.99
CA ARG A 218 2.16 8.77 -13.36
C ARG A 218 3.21 8.27 -14.35
N CYS A 219 4.49 8.58 -14.13
CA CYS A 219 5.59 8.09 -14.95
C CYS A 219 5.68 6.57 -14.97
N ARG A 220 5.56 5.91 -13.82
CA ARG A 220 5.55 4.43 -13.74
C ARG A 220 4.46 3.80 -14.62
N LEU A 221 3.30 4.45 -14.72
CA LEU A 221 2.16 3.97 -15.49
C LEU A 221 2.21 4.36 -16.98
N MET A 222 3.05 5.32 -17.36
CA MET A 222 3.24 5.77 -18.73
C MET A 222 4.25 4.86 -19.45
N LYS A 223 3.81 3.67 -19.87
CA LYS A 223 4.54 2.86 -20.85
C LYS A 223 3.97 3.16 -22.23
N ASP A 224 4.68 3.96 -23.03
CA ASP A 224 4.27 4.36 -24.39
C ASP A 224 4.14 3.18 -25.36
N THR A 225 4.68 2.00 -25.01
CA THR A 225 4.61 0.77 -25.81
C THR A 225 3.34 -0.05 -25.58
N CYS A 226 2.47 0.33 -24.64
CA CYS A 226 1.30 -0.46 -24.29
C CYS A 226 0.08 -0.09 -25.13
N ASN A 227 -0.50 -1.09 -25.78
CA ASN A 227 -1.75 -0.97 -26.52
C ASN A 227 -2.90 -0.58 -25.58
N THR A 228 -3.76 0.32 -26.04
CA THR A 228 -5.04 0.63 -25.41
C THR A 228 -6.19 -0.01 -26.22
N GLY A 229 -7.34 -0.23 -25.59
CA GLY A 229 -8.50 -0.84 -26.26
C GLY A 229 -8.56 -2.37 -26.22
N LYS A 230 -9.32 -2.96 -27.16
CA LYS A 230 -9.67 -4.39 -27.20
C LYS A 230 -8.42 -5.28 -27.24
N TRP A 231 -8.48 -6.42 -26.56
CA TRP A 231 -7.44 -7.45 -26.62
C TRP A 231 -7.63 -8.29 -27.89
N SER A 232 -6.54 -8.50 -28.63
CA SER A 232 -6.53 -9.48 -29.72
C SER A 232 -6.42 -10.90 -29.17
N GLU A 233 -6.84 -11.89 -29.95
CA GLU A 233 -6.74 -13.31 -29.58
C GLU A 233 -5.28 -13.71 -29.30
N ASP A 234 -4.34 -13.17 -30.06
CA ASP A 234 -2.91 -13.39 -29.84
C ASP A 234 -2.40 -12.80 -28.51
N GLU A 235 -2.91 -11.64 -28.10
CA GLU A 235 -2.58 -11.07 -26.79
C GLU A 235 -3.17 -11.90 -25.65
N GLU A 236 -4.42 -12.37 -25.79
CA GLU A 236 -5.06 -13.24 -24.79
C GLU A 236 -4.31 -14.57 -24.66
N ARG A 237 -3.93 -15.18 -25.79
CA ARG A 237 -3.15 -16.42 -25.84
C ARG A 237 -1.81 -16.25 -25.14
N ARG A 238 -1.02 -15.23 -25.50
CA ARG A 238 0.27 -14.96 -24.84
C ARG A 238 0.13 -14.71 -23.35
N LEU A 239 -0.89 -13.95 -22.94
CA LEU A 239 -1.15 -13.71 -21.52
C LEU A 239 -1.44 -15.02 -20.78
N ALA A 240 -2.26 -15.90 -21.35
CA ALA A 240 -2.57 -17.19 -20.76
C ALA A 240 -1.34 -18.11 -20.65
N GLU A 241 -0.57 -18.25 -21.74
CA GLU A 241 0.65 -19.06 -21.76
C GLU A 241 1.63 -18.62 -20.67
N VAL A 242 1.91 -17.32 -20.57
CA VAL A 242 2.85 -16.79 -19.58
C VAL A 242 2.33 -16.98 -18.16
N VAL A 243 1.04 -16.75 -17.89
CA VAL A 243 0.49 -16.92 -16.55
C VAL A 243 0.53 -18.38 -16.09
N TYR A 244 0.19 -19.33 -16.96
CA TYR A 244 0.25 -20.75 -16.62
C TYR A 244 1.68 -21.23 -16.38
N GLU A 245 2.62 -20.81 -17.23
CA GLU A 245 4.04 -21.13 -17.07
C GLU A 245 4.59 -20.58 -15.74
N MET A 246 4.30 -19.33 -15.43
CA MET A 246 4.77 -18.69 -14.19
C MET A 246 4.12 -19.28 -12.93
N ALA A 247 2.85 -19.70 -13.03
CA ALA A 247 2.17 -20.37 -11.93
C ALA A 247 2.58 -21.84 -11.77
N GLY A 248 3.25 -22.43 -12.77
CA GLY A 248 3.63 -23.85 -12.76
C GLY A 248 2.44 -24.80 -12.82
N VAL A 249 1.32 -24.38 -13.44
CA VAL A 249 0.08 -25.18 -13.52
C VAL A 249 -0.37 -25.40 -14.95
N SER A 250 -1.20 -26.44 -15.16
CA SER A 250 -1.76 -26.74 -16.47
C SER A 250 -2.82 -25.71 -16.90
N PRO A 251 -2.97 -25.47 -18.23
CA PRO A 251 -4.08 -24.68 -18.75
C PRO A 251 -5.44 -25.19 -18.26
N GLY A 252 -6.34 -24.26 -17.91
CA GLY A 252 -7.65 -24.56 -17.34
C GLY A 252 -7.69 -24.53 -15.80
N SER A 253 -6.54 -24.60 -15.12
CA SER A 253 -6.48 -24.40 -13.67
C SER A 253 -6.76 -22.93 -13.31
N ALA A 254 -7.44 -22.70 -12.19
CA ALA A 254 -7.69 -21.36 -11.68
C ALA A 254 -6.38 -20.77 -11.09
N VAL A 255 -5.96 -19.61 -11.60
CA VAL A 255 -4.78 -18.88 -11.15
C VAL A 255 -5.22 -17.50 -10.66
N THR A 256 -5.27 -17.33 -9.34
CA THR A 256 -5.71 -16.09 -8.67
C THR A 256 -4.59 -15.34 -7.95
N GLY A 257 -3.42 -15.96 -7.78
CA GLY A 257 -2.25 -15.40 -7.08
C GLY A 257 -0.95 -16.08 -7.49
N GLY A 258 0.16 -15.69 -6.85
CA GLY A 258 1.48 -16.33 -7.05
C GLY A 258 2.24 -15.92 -8.32
N VAL A 259 1.77 -14.92 -9.06
CA VAL A 259 2.36 -14.50 -10.33
C VAL A 259 2.80 -13.03 -10.29
N SER A 260 4.04 -12.77 -10.71
CA SER A 260 4.56 -11.41 -10.86
C SER A 260 4.03 -10.76 -12.14
N TRP A 261 3.04 -9.89 -12.00
CA TRP A 261 2.39 -9.22 -13.12
C TRP A 261 3.34 -8.31 -13.91
N ALA A 262 4.37 -7.78 -13.28
CA ALA A 262 5.41 -7.01 -13.96
C ALA A 262 6.15 -7.88 -14.98
N THR A 263 6.59 -9.07 -14.56
CA THR A 263 7.23 -10.07 -15.42
C THR A 263 6.27 -10.55 -16.53
N VAL A 264 5.00 -10.79 -16.18
CA VAL A 264 3.96 -11.14 -17.17
C VAL A 264 3.85 -10.06 -18.24
N ALA A 265 3.75 -8.79 -17.85
CA ALA A 265 3.65 -7.68 -18.78
C ALA A 265 4.88 -7.56 -19.69
N ASP A 266 6.08 -7.76 -19.15
CA ASP A 266 7.31 -7.71 -19.92
C ASP A 266 7.39 -8.85 -20.96
N ARG A 267 6.82 -10.03 -20.67
CA ARG A 267 6.70 -11.14 -21.63
C ARG A 267 5.56 -10.98 -22.63
N VAL A 268 4.42 -10.42 -22.21
CA VAL A 268 3.29 -10.10 -23.10
C VAL A 268 3.65 -8.95 -24.06
N ARG A 269 4.55 -8.05 -23.63
CA ARG A 269 5.14 -6.89 -24.34
C ARG A 269 4.18 -5.79 -24.77
N THR A 270 2.92 -6.12 -25.07
CA THR A 270 1.95 -5.18 -25.64
C THR A 270 1.04 -4.51 -24.60
N ARG A 271 1.09 -4.95 -23.34
CA ARG A 271 0.17 -4.49 -22.28
C ARG A 271 0.92 -4.28 -20.98
N SER A 272 0.46 -3.30 -20.19
CA SER A 272 1.01 -2.99 -18.88
C SER A 272 0.63 -4.04 -17.84
N GLU A 273 1.38 -4.08 -16.73
CA GLU A 273 1.13 -4.92 -15.56
C GLU A 273 -0.35 -4.87 -15.13
N LYS A 274 -0.88 -3.65 -14.97
CA LYS A 274 -2.26 -3.41 -14.57
C LYS A 274 -3.26 -3.99 -15.57
N GLN A 275 -2.99 -3.85 -16.87
CA GLN A 275 -3.85 -4.39 -17.92
C GLN A 275 -3.83 -5.91 -17.92
N CYS A 276 -2.66 -6.55 -17.84
CA CYS A 276 -2.51 -8.00 -17.76
C CYS A 276 -3.24 -8.57 -16.55
N ARG A 277 -2.95 -8.03 -15.35
CA ARG A 277 -3.60 -8.43 -14.11
C ARG A 277 -5.12 -8.32 -14.19
N SER A 278 -5.61 -7.16 -14.65
CA SER A 278 -7.04 -6.92 -14.77
C SER A 278 -7.70 -7.87 -15.78
N LYS A 279 -7.10 -8.08 -16.95
CA LYS A 279 -7.65 -8.96 -17.98
C LYS A 279 -7.72 -10.41 -17.51
N TRP A 280 -6.70 -10.87 -16.79
CA TRP A 280 -6.66 -12.22 -16.25
C TRP A 280 -7.71 -12.43 -15.15
N LEU A 281 -7.60 -11.67 -14.06
CA LEU A 281 -8.41 -11.88 -12.86
C LEU A 281 -9.90 -11.54 -13.05
N ASN A 282 -10.24 -10.66 -14.00
CA ASN A 282 -11.63 -10.29 -14.26
C ASN A 282 -12.28 -11.04 -15.42
N TYR A 283 -11.54 -11.86 -16.17
CA TYR A 283 -12.10 -12.51 -17.37
C TYR A 283 -11.40 -13.82 -17.77
N LEU A 284 -10.12 -13.81 -18.13
CA LEU A 284 -9.49 -14.99 -18.75
C LEU A 284 -9.41 -16.18 -17.79
N ASN A 285 -9.11 -15.95 -16.51
CA ASN A 285 -9.06 -17.01 -15.50
C ASN A 285 -10.37 -17.83 -15.50
N TRP A 286 -11.50 -17.12 -15.42
CA TRP A 286 -12.85 -17.68 -15.45
C TRP A 286 -13.19 -18.36 -16.78
N LYS A 287 -12.84 -17.72 -17.90
CA LYS A 287 -13.11 -18.25 -19.25
C LYS A 287 -12.39 -19.58 -19.47
N HIS A 288 -11.14 -19.70 -19.02
CA HIS A 288 -10.33 -20.90 -19.18
C HIS A 288 -10.71 -22.01 -18.19
N SER A 289 -11.16 -21.65 -16.99
CA SER A 289 -11.63 -22.62 -15.99
C SER A 289 -13.05 -23.14 -16.25
N GLY A 290 -13.70 -22.75 -17.35
CA GLY A 290 -15.06 -23.17 -17.68
C GLY A 290 -16.13 -22.60 -16.75
N GLY A 291 -15.90 -21.40 -16.19
CA GLY A 291 -16.82 -20.79 -15.24
C GLY A 291 -18.18 -20.44 -15.85
N THR A 292 -19.19 -20.34 -15.00
CA THR A 292 -20.57 -20.01 -15.37
C THR A 292 -20.81 -18.50 -15.33
N GLU A 293 -21.83 -18.01 -16.05
CA GLU A 293 -22.20 -16.60 -15.99
C GLU A 293 -22.72 -16.23 -14.59
N TRP A 294 -22.42 -14.99 -14.17
CA TRP A 294 -22.89 -14.43 -12.92
C TRP A 294 -24.33 -13.92 -13.07
N THR A 295 -25.20 -14.33 -12.15
CA THR A 295 -26.64 -14.07 -12.17
C THR A 295 -27.07 -13.13 -11.05
N LYS A 296 -28.35 -12.71 -11.08
CA LYS A 296 -28.94 -11.95 -9.96
C LYS A 296 -29.05 -12.77 -8.68
N GLU A 297 -29.19 -14.09 -8.80
CA GLU A 297 -29.17 -14.99 -7.64
C GLU A 297 -27.79 -14.98 -6.98
N ASP A 298 -26.72 -14.89 -7.78
CA ASP A 298 -25.37 -14.75 -7.26
C ASP A 298 -25.17 -13.42 -6.51
N ASP A 299 -25.80 -12.32 -6.96
CA ASP A 299 -25.80 -11.04 -6.24
C ASP A 299 -26.44 -11.20 -4.84
N LEU A 300 -27.62 -11.83 -4.75
CA LEU A 300 -28.32 -12.07 -3.48
C LEU A 300 -27.52 -13.00 -2.56
N ASN A 301 -26.93 -14.05 -3.14
CA ASN A 301 -26.10 -14.99 -2.41
C ASN A 301 -24.83 -14.32 -1.87
N LEU A 302 -24.23 -13.39 -2.62
CA LEU A 302 -23.06 -12.63 -2.15
C LEU A 302 -23.42 -11.74 -0.96
N VAL A 303 -24.55 -11.03 -1.04
CA VAL A 303 -25.04 -10.19 0.08
C VAL A 303 -25.26 -11.06 1.31
N ARG A 304 -25.97 -12.18 1.17
CA ARG A 304 -26.23 -13.12 2.28
C ARG A 304 -24.95 -13.68 2.88
N ARG A 305 -24.00 -14.16 2.06
CA ARG A 305 -22.74 -14.69 2.58
C ARG A 305 -21.93 -13.63 3.32
N ILE A 306 -22.00 -12.36 2.90
CA ILE A 306 -21.32 -11.26 3.59
C ILE A 306 -22.03 -10.90 4.90
N SER A 307 -23.36 -10.88 4.96
CA SER A 307 -24.09 -10.63 6.22
C SER A 307 -23.91 -11.75 7.26
N GLU A 308 -23.63 -12.97 6.80
CA GLU A 308 -23.32 -14.10 7.68
C GLU A 308 -21.87 -14.06 8.21
N LEU A 309 -21.02 -13.15 7.72
CA LEU A 309 -19.69 -12.95 8.28
C LEU A 309 -19.78 -12.11 9.55
N ASP A 310 -19.27 -12.66 10.65
CA ASP A 310 -19.07 -11.93 11.91
C ASP A 310 -17.84 -11.02 11.81
N VAL A 311 -17.92 -10.00 10.95
CA VAL A 311 -16.87 -9.00 10.75
C VAL A 311 -17.42 -7.59 10.93
N GLU A 312 -16.69 -6.74 11.63
CA GLU A 312 -17.13 -5.37 11.92
C GLU A 312 -16.77 -4.40 10.77
N ASP A 313 -15.81 -4.78 9.93
CA ASP A 313 -15.23 -3.94 8.88
C ASP A 313 -15.06 -4.71 7.56
N GLU A 314 -15.40 -4.08 6.43
CA GLU A 314 -15.24 -4.66 5.09
C GLU A 314 -13.80 -5.07 4.75
N ASN A 315 -12.82 -4.44 5.39
CA ASN A 315 -11.42 -4.77 5.19
C ASN A 315 -11.03 -6.10 5.83
N GLU A 316 -11.86 -6.65 6.72
CA GLU A 316 -11.65 -7.94 7.38
C GLU A 316 -12.21 -9.11 6.55
N ILE A 317 -12.99 -8.82 5.51
CA ILE A 317 -13.51 -9.82 4.60
C ILE A 317 -12.35 -10.51 3.87
N LYS A 318 -12.18 -11.80 4.12
CA LYS A 318 -11.25 -12.67 3.40
C LYS A 318 -11.87 -13.09 2.08
N TRP A 319 -11.61 -12.29 1.04
CA TRP A 319 -12.17 -12.51 -0.31
C TRP A 319 -11.74 -13.83 -0.92
N GLU A 320 -10.56 -14.34 -0.57
CA GLU A 320 -10.05 -15.66 -0.97
C GLU A 320 -10.97 -16.79 -0.50
N ASP A 321 -11.37 -16.75 0.77
CA ASP A 321 -12.28 -17.75 1.37
C ASP A 321 -13.70 -17.59 0.81
N LEU A 322 -14.18 -16.34 0.72
CA LEU A 322 -15.52 -16.03 0.23
C LEU A 322 -15.73 -16.41 -1.24
N ALA A 323 -14.67 -16.38 -2.04
CA ALA A 323 -14.67 -16.81 -3.45
C ALA A 323 -14.75 -18.34 -3.60
N GLY A 324 -14.60 -19.11 -2.52
CA GLY A 324 -14.72 -20.55 -2.53
C GLY A 324 -16.14 -21.06 -2.84
N GLY A 325 -16.22 -22.13 -3.62
CA GLY A 325 -17.48 -22.83 -3.90
C GLY A 325 -18.40 -22.13 -4.90
N TRP A 326 -17.89 -21.19 -5.69
CA TRP A 326 -18.62 -20.55 -6.78
C TRP A 326 -18.04 -20.97 -8.13
N SER A 327 -18.90 -21.37 -9.06
CA SER A 327 -18.53 -21.55 -10.48
C SER A 327 -18.57 -20.25 -11.28
N SER A 328 -19.29 -19.24 -10.77
CA SER A 328 -19.49 -17.94 -11.42
C SER A 328 -18.46 -16.87 -11.00
N VAL A 329 -17.73 -17.09 -9.91
CA VAL A 329 -16.69 -16.16 -9.44
C VAL A 329 -15.45 -16.28 -10.29
N ARG A 330 -14.95 -15.12 -10.73
CA ARG A 330 -13.78 -15.05 -11.62
C ARG A 330 -12.46 -15.00 -10.88
N SER A 331 -12.46 -14.32 -9.73
CA SER A 331 -11.35 -14.22 -8.79
C SER A 331 -11.85 -13.52 -7.51
N PRO A 332 -11.11 -13.64 -6.39
CA PRO A 332 -11.37 -12.86 -5.17
C PRO A 332 -11.46 -11.35 -5.43
N GLN A 333 -10.57 -10.81 -6.26
CA GLN A 333 -10.52 -9.38 -6.57
C GLN A 333 -11.71 -8.93 -7.43
N TRP A 334 -12.16 -9.79 -8.34
CA TRP A 334 -13.37 -9.56 -9.09
C TRP A 334 -14.60 -9.57 -8.18
N LEU A 335 -14.69 -10.53 -7.26
CA LEU A 335 -15.80 -10.64 -6.30
C LEU A 335 -15.89 -9.41 -5.39
N ARG A 336 -14.74 -8.94 -4.88
CA ARG A 336 -14.64 -7.67 -4.17
C ARG A 336 -15.19 -6.52 -5.00
N SER A 337 -14.78 -6.42 -6.26
CA SER A 337 -15.25 -5.35 -7.15
C SER A 337 -16.75 -5.43 -7.41
N LYS A 338 -17.32 -6.64 -7.46
CA LYS A 338 -18.76 -6.88 -7.57
C LYS A 338 -19.52 -6.43 -6.34
N TRP A 339 -19.06 -6.78 -5.14
CA TRP A 339 -19.63 -6.27 -3.90
C TRP A 339 -19.72 -4.73 -3.91
N TRP A 340 -18.63 -4.05 -4.28
CA TRP A 340 -18.61 -2.59 -4.38
C TRP A 340 -19.60 -2.05 -5.41
N SER A 341 -19.82 -2.76 -6.52
CA SER A 341 -20.83 -2.39 -7.51
C SER A 341 -22.25 -2.52 -6.95
N ILE A 342 -22.55 -3.60 -6.23
CA ILE A 342 -23.86 -3.86 -5.60
C ILE A 342 -24.11 -2.81 -4.53
N LYS A 343 -23.15 -2.59 -3.62
CA LYS A 343 -23.25 -1.61 -2.54
C LYS A 343 -23.57 -0.20 -3.06
N ARG A 344 -22.95 0.22 -4.17
CA ARG A 344 -23.21 1.55 -4.77
C ARG A 344 -24.62 1.72 -5.32
N GLN A 345 -25.36 0.64 -5.57
CA GLN A 345 -26.76 0.70 -6.01
C GLN A 345 -27.72 0.96 -4.85
N VAL A 346 -27.28 0.76 -3.60
CA VAL A 346 -28.06 1.05 -2.40
C VAL A 346 -27.97 2.56 -2.11
N ALA A 347 -29.13 3.21 -1.95
CA ALA A 347 -29.20 4.61 -1.55
C ALA A 347 -28.50 4.79 -0.19
N ASN A 348 -27.74 5.88 -0.03
CA ASN A 348 -27.00 6.21 1.21
C ASN A 348 -25.95 5.18 1.65
N HIS A 349 -25.41 4.35 0.74
CA HIS A 349 -24.39 3.32 1.07
C HIS A 349 -23.11 3.81 1.76
N LYS A 350 -22.86 5.12 1.82
CA LYS A 350 -21.73 5.73 2.54
C LYS A 350 -22.01 5.97 4.01
N ASP A 351 -23.29 6.00 4.38
CA ASP A 351 -23.78 6.33 5.72
C ASP A 351 -24.35 5.11 6.45
N ILE A 352 -24.50 3.98 5.74
CA ILE A 352 -24.93 2.70 6.33
C ILE A 352 -23.69 2.03 6.95
N PRO A 353 -23.66 1.82 8.28
CA PRO A 353 -22.61 1.06 8.94
C PRO A 353 -22.54 -0.34 8.34
N PHE A 354 -21.34 -0.93 8.26
CA PHE A 354 -21.17 -2.26 7.69
C PHE A 354 -22.02 -3.32 8.43
N SER A 355 -22.06 -3.25 9.77
CA SER A 355 -22.92 -4.07 10.64
C SER A 355 -24.41 -3.70 10.63
N GLY A 356 -24.81 -2.64 9.91
CA GLY A 356 -26.18 -2.14 9.85
C GLY A 356 -27.05 -2.77 8.75
N MET A 357 -26.51 -3.68 7.93
CA MET A 357 -27.26 -4.33 6.84
C MET A 357 -28.23 -5.43 7.33
N ASP A 358 -28.27 -5.72 8.63
CA ASP A 358 -29.03 -6.85 9.18
C ASP A 358 -30.53 -6.61 9.45
N THR A 359 -31.11 -5.44 9.17
CA THR A 359 -32.49 -5.17 9.65
C THR A 359 -33.49 -4.49 8.71
N HIS A 360 -33.15 -4.12 7.47
CA HIS A 360 -34.06 -3.24 6.68
C HIS A 360 -34.58 -3.78 5.33
N THR A 361 -34.38 -5.05 4.98
CA THR A 361 -34.88 -5.59 3.70
C THR A 361 -36.15 -6.45 3.81
N HIS A 362 -36.75 -6.60 5.00
CA HIS A 362 -37.90 -7.50 5.22
C HIS A 362 -39.27 -6.84 5.41
N THR A 363 -39.44 -5.57 5.04
CA THR A 363 -40.76 -4.93 5.12
C THR A 363 -40.98 -3.99 3.94
N HIS A 364 -41.44 -4.52 2.81
CA HIS A 364 -42.49 -3.91 1.97
C HIS A 364 -42.80 -4.76 0.73
N THR A 365 -43.51 -5.86 0.94
CA THR A 365 -44.37 -6.45 -0.10
C THR A 365 -45.66 -6.95 0.54
N HIS A 366 -46.56 -6.03 0.91
CA HIS A 366 -47.97 -6.36 1.10
C HIS A 366 -48.75 -6.01 -0.16
N THR A 367 -48.90 -7.04 -0.99
CA THR A 367 -50.09 -7.41 -1.77
C THR A 367 -51.30 -6.48 -1.67
N HIS A 368 -51.63 -5.78 -2.76
CA HIS A 368 -52.99 -5.32 -3.04
C HIS A 368 -53.69 -6.35 -3.94
N THR A 369 -54.53 -7.18 -3.33
CA THR A 369 -55.54 -8.00 -4.02
C THR A 369 -56.73 -7.13 -4.40
N HIS A 370 -56.97 -6.94 -5.70
CA HIS A 370 -58.21 -6.36 -6.21
C HIS A 370 -59.32 -7.41 -6.16
N THR A 371 -60.33 -7.19 -5.32
CA THR A 371 -61.62 -7.87 -5.36
C THR A 371 -62.51 -7.23 -6.42
N HIS A 372 -62.85 -8.00 -7.46
CA HIS A 372 -63.99 -7.73 -8.33
C HIS A 372 -65.24 -8.38 -7.71
N THR A 373 -66.31 -7.60 -7.57
CA THR A 373 -67.66 -8.09 -7.36
C THR A 373 -68.59 -7.41 -8.35
N ASN A 374 -69.39 -8.27 -9.01
CA ASN A 374 -70.49 -8.08 -9.97
C ASN A 374 -71.09 -6.70 -10.17
#